data_AF-A0A0C2GT94-F1
#
_entry.id   AF-A0A0C2GT94-F1
#
_cell.length_a   1.000
_cell.length_b   1.000
_cell.length_c   1.000
_cell.angle_alpha   90.00
_cell.angle_beta   90.00
_cell.angle_gamma   90.00
#
_symmetry.space_group_name_H-M   'P 1'
#
loop_
_entity.id
_entity.type
_entity.pdbx_description
1 polymer ?
#
loop_
_entity_poly.entity_id
_entity_poly.type
_entity_poly.pdbx_seq_one_letter_code
_entity_poly.pdbx_strand_id
1 'polypeptide(L)'
;MSEVDIQLQLFGNGIFSKPVIVNNLNIGLEIQKIRGGSMFNDLNMHMNMKLGCMDNISRPQCKWINGLKYYVYSGHDTTIYAFFSILKLEDVIVPRGYPAYSAAVFIELWMNTTDNQPYFKIAYHPNDVDNTVYPVTQRIDECKGKIYCELAVFRDYAAKAKPDQTMDKLSV
;
A
#
# COMPACT_ATOMS: atom_id res chain seq x y z
N MET A 1 -14.74 13.94 15.86
CA MET A 1 -14.85 14.05 14.39
C MET A 1 -16.30 13.83 14.03
N SER A 2 -16.89 14.69 13.20
CA SER A 2 -18.29 14.56 12.78
C SER A 2 -18.45 13.51 11.68
N GLU A 3 -19.67 13.05 11.44
CA GLU A 3 -19.99 12.16 10.31
C GLU A 3 -19.63 12.81 8.96
N VAL A 4 -19.83 14.12 8.84
CA VAL A 4 -19.46 14.90 7.66
C VAL A 4 -17.95 14.86 7.41
N ASP A 5 -17.14 14.98 8.46
CA ASP A 5 -15.68 14.92 8.34
C ASP A 5 -15.22 13.53 7.84
N ILE A 6 -15.84 12.46 8.32
CA ILE A 6 -15.53 11.08 7.87
C ILE A 6 -15.86 10.94 6.39
N GLN A 7 -17.03 11.42 5.95
CA GLN A 7 -17.43 11.36 4.55
C GLN A 7 -16.49 12.17 3.63
N LEU A 8 -16.07 13.36 4.07
CA LEU A 8 -15.09 14.16 3.33
C LEU A 8 -13.74 13.44 3.19
N GLN A 9 -13.30 12.71 4.21
CA GLN A 9 -12.06 11.94 4.16
C GLN A 9 -12.17 10.72 3.26
N LEU A 10 -13.29 9.98 3.30
CA LEU A 10 -13.56 8.89 2.37
C LEU A 10 -13.54 9.40 0.92
N PHE A 11 -14.28 10.47 0.64
CA PHE A 11 -14.31 11.13 -0.66
C PHE A 11 -12.91 11.53 -1.13
N GLY A 12 -12.15 12.20 -0.26
CA GLY A 12 -10.80 12.68 -0.59
C GLY A 12 -9.84 11.54 -0.97
N ASN A 13 -10.08 10.32 -0.50
CA ASN A 13 -9.23 9.15 -0.77
C ASN A 13 -9.83 8.21 -1.82
N GLY A 14 -10.84 8.68 -2.57
CA GLY A 14 -11.43 7.95 -3.69
C GLY A 14 -12.38 6.83 -3.26
N ILE A 15 -12.86 6.84 -2.02
CA ILE A 15 -13.76 5.84 -1.47
C ILE A 15 -15.20 6.34 -1.61
N PHE A 16 -15.97 5.67 -2.45
CA PHE A 16 -17.36 5.99 -2.74
C PHE A 16 -18.24 4.76 -2.49
N SER A 17 -19.48 4.98 -2.06
CA SER A 17 -20.46 3.90 -1.90
C SER A 17 -20.80 3.19 -3.21
N LYS A 18 -20.66 3.89 -4.34
CA LYS A 18 -20.77 3.36 -5.70
C LYS A 18 -19.69 3.99 -6.58
N PRO A 19 -19.12 3.26 -7.56
CA PRO A 19 -18.16 3.83 -8.48
C PRO A 19 -18.70 5.07 -9.19
N VAL A 20 -17.91 6.15 -9.18
CA VAL A 20 -18.23 7.39 -9.90
C VAL A 20 -17.49 7.37 -11.22
N ILE A 21 -18.24 7.24 -12.32
CA ILE A 21 -17.68 7.16 -13.67
C ILE A 21 -17.93 8.49 -14.40
N VAL A 22 -16.86 9.14 -14.86
CA VAL A 22 -16.93 10.36 -15.67
C VAL A 22 -16.00 10.19 -16.86
N ASN A 23 -16.49 10.40 -18.08
CA ASN A 23 -15.71 10.23 -19.32
C ASN A 23 -14.98 8.88 -19.39
N ASN A 24 -15.65 7.80 -18.97
CA ASN A 24 -15.11 6.44 -18.91
C ASN A 24 -13.93 6.24 -17.92
N LEU A 25 -13.72 7.20 -17.01
CA LEU A 25 -12.74 7.11 -15.91
C LEU A 25 -13.45 6.82 -14.60
N ASN A 26 -12.90 5.89 -13.82
CA ASN A 26 -13.32 5.66 -12.44
C ASN A 26 -12.63 6.67 -11.53
N ILE A 27 -13.35 7.70 -11.10
CA ILE A 27 -12.80 8.83 -10.33
C ILE A 27 -12.19 8.36 -9.01
N GLY A 28 -12.76 7.36 -8.35
CA GLY A 28 -12.18 6.80 -7.12
C GLY A 28 -10.81 6.19 -7.36
N LEU A 29 -10.67 5.41 -8.43
CA LEU A 29 -9.39 4.83 -8.83
C LEU A 29 -8.37 5.91 -9.21
N GLU A 30 -8.79 6.94 -9.96
CA GLU A 30 -7.89 8.03 -10.34
C GLU A 30 -7.37 8.82 -9.14
N ILE A 31 -8.22 9.08 -8.14
CA ILE A 31 -7.79 9.70 -6.87
C ILE A 31 -6.78 8.82 -6.14
N GLN A 32 -7.01 7.50 -6.08
CA GLN A 32 -6.09 6.56 -5.45
C GLN A 32 -4.73 6.50 -6.16
N LYS A 33 -4.73 6.48 -7.50
CA LYS A 33 -3.51 6.56 -8.33
C LYS A 33 -2.70 7.81 -7.99
N ILE A 34 -3.35 8.98 -7.92
CA ILE A 34 -2.67 10.27 -7.67
C ILE A 34 -2.16 10.37 -6.22
N ARG A 35 -2.96 9.96 -5.23
CA ARG A 35 -2.62 10.17 -3.81
C ARG A 35 -1.71 9.11 -3.22
N GLY A 36 -1.93 7.83 -3.55
CA GLY A 36 -1.21 6.71 -2.95
C GLY A 36 -0.38 5.90 -3.95
N GLY A 37 -0.66 6.03 -5.25
CA GLY A 37 -0.09 5.17 -6.29
C GLY A 37 1.43 5.22 -6.38
N SER A 38 2.04 6.40 -6.20
CA SER A 38 3.50 6.56 -6.22
C SER A 38 4.18 5.76 -5.11
N MET A 39 3.76 5.96 -3.86
CA MET A 39 4.28 5.24 -2.69
C MET A 39 4.05 3.72 -2.82
N PHE A 40 2.84 3.32 -3.20
CA PHE A 40 2.49 1.91 -3.35
C PHE A 40 3.37 1.21 -4.41
N ASN A 41 3.59 1.87 -5.54
CA ASN A 41 4.43 1.35 -6.61
C ASN A 41 5.93 1.35 -6.25
N ASP A 42 6.41 2.31 -5.47
CA ASP A 42 7.78 2.34 -4.96
C ASP A 42 8.06 1.15 -4.03
N LEU A 43 7.14 0.85 -3.11
CA LEU A 43 7.20 -0.33 -2.26
C LEU A 43 7.18 -1.63 -3.07
N ASN A 44 6.28 -1.73 -4.06
CA ASN A 44 6.24 -2.87 -4.98
C ASN A 44 7.57 -3.02 -5.74
N MET A 45 8.13 -1.93 -6.25
CA MET A 45 9.43 -1.91 -6.94
C MET A 45 10.53 -2.43 -6.01
N HIS A 46 10.63 -1.93 -4.78
CA HIS A 46 11.63 -2.37 -3.81
C HIS A 46 11.50 -3.87 -3.49
N MET A 47 10.29 -4.38 -3.26
CA MET A 47 10.07 -5.81 -3.03
C MET A 47 10.51 -6.65 -4.24
N ASN A 48 10.15 -6.26 -5.46
CA ASN A 48 10.53 -6.98 -6.67
C ASN A 48 12.04 -6.93 -6.93
N MET A 49 12.68 -5.79 -6.68
CA MET A 49 14.12 -5.66 -6.82
C MET A 49 14.86 -6.50 -5.78
N LYS A 50 14.37 -6.56 -4.54
CA LYS A 50 14.94 -7.42 -3.49
C LYS A 50 14.90 -8.88 -3.92
N LEU A 51 13.75 -9.36 -4.40
CA LEU A 51 13.58 -10.73 -4.90
C LEU A 51 14.51 -11.02 -6.08
N GLY A 52 14.55 -10.14 -7.09
CA GLY A 52 15.40 -10.32 -8.27
C GLY A 52 16.90 -10.34 -7.97
N CYS A 53 17.30 -9.75 -6.83
CA CYS A 53 18.69 -9.68 -6.38
C CYS A 53 19.09 -10.78 -5.40
N MET A 54 18.15 -11.63 -4.91
CA MET A 54 18.45 -12.71 -3.96
C MET A 54 19.50 -13.69 -4.50
N ASP A 55 19.41 -14.06 -5.78
CA ASP A 55 20.31 -15.05 -6.39
C ASP A 55 21.52 -14.43 -7.13
N ASN A 56 21.59 -13.09 -7.22
CA ASN A 56 22.53 -12.38 -8.09
C ASN A 56 23.34 -11.31 -7.35
N ILE A 57 24.00 -11.72 -6.26
CA ILE A 57 24.74 -10.82 -5.34
C ILE A 57 25.85 -10.02 -6.05
N SER A 58 26.44 -10.56 -7.10
CA SER A 58 27.57 -9.95 -7.82
C SER A 58 27.17 -8.79 -8.75
N ARG A 59 25.87 -8.62 -9.04
CA ARG A 59 25.39 -7.52 -9.90
C ARG A 59 25.54 -6.18 -9.18
N PRO A 60 26.23 -5.17 -9.77
CA PRO A 60 26.45 -3.88 -9.11
C PRO A 60 25.17 -3.21 -8.59
N GLN A 61 24.07 -3.31 -9.35
CA GLN A 61 22.76 -2.77 -8.98
C GLN A 61 22.10 -3.46 -7.77
N CYS A 62 22.53 -4.67 -7.42
CA CYS A 62 21.99 -5.45 -6.31
C CYS A 62 22.73 -5.18 -4.98
N LYS A 63 23.89 -4.53 -5.03
CA LYS A 63 24.76 -4.32 -3.86
C LYS A 63 24.05 -3.58 -2.73
N TRP A 64 23.31 -2.53 -3.06
CA TRP A 64 22.62 -1.71 -2.05
C TRP A 64 21.40 -2.43 -1.47
N ILE A 65 20.58 -3.08 -2.31
CA ILE A 65 19.31 -3.67 -1.87
C ILE A 65 19.51 -4.99 -1.13
N ASN A 66 20.56 -5.75 -1.41
CA ASN A 66 20.83 -7.02 -0.74
C ASN A 66 21.13 -6.84 0.76
N GLY A 67 21.91 -5.80 1.11
CA GLY A 67 22.20 -5.45 2.50
C GLY A 67 21.02 -4.78 3.23
N LEU A 68 20.09 -4.17 2.50
CA LEU A 68 18.98 -3.42 3.08
C LEU A 68 18.01 -4.36 3.82
N LYS A 69 17.79 -4.09 5.12
CA LYS A 69 16.87 -4.85 5.98
C LYS A 69 15.48 -4.22 6.06
N TYR A 70 15.41 -2.89 6.03
CA TYR A 70 14.17 -2.15 6.07
C TYR A 70 14.35 -0.81 5.35
N TYR A 71 13.27 -0.30 4.76
CA TYR A 71 13.19 1.03 4.18
C TYR A 71 12.11 1.79 4.95
N VAL A 72 12.41 3.00 5.42
CA VAL A 72 11.48 3.80 6.24
C VAL A 72 11.10 5.07 5.49
N TYR A 73 9.82 5.36 5.47
CA TYR A 73 9.27 6.62 4.99
C TYR A 73 8.69 7.37 6.19
N SER A 74 9.05 8.63 6.33
CA SER A 74 8.31 9.55 7.20
C SER A 74 7.23 10.20 6.35
N GLY A 75 5.97 10.05 6.75
CA GLY A 75 4.82 10.57 6.03
C GLY A 75 3.82 11.24 6.94
N HIS A 76 2.67 11.58 6.37
CA HIS A 76 1.53 12.11 7.11
C HIS A 76 0.46 11.04 7.29
N ASP A 77 -0.49 11.31 8.17
CA ASP A 77 -1.73 10.58 8.33
C ASP A 77 -2.45 10.33 6.98
N THR A 78 -2.45 11.34 6.11
CA THR A 78 -2.94 11.27 4.72
C THR A 78 -2.16 10.28 3.84
N THR A 79 -0.87 10.08 4.09
CA THR A 79 -0.03 9.11 3.35
C THR A 79 -0.46 7.69 3.67
N ILE A 80 -0.63 7.37 4.96
CA ILE A 80 -1.07 6.04 5.40
C ILE A 80 -2.49 5.76 4.90
N TYR A 81 -3.39 6.75 5.00
CA TYR A 81 -4.77 6.56 4.55
C TYR A 81 -4.87 6.35 3.03
N ALA A 82 -4.12 7.12 2.24
CA ALA A 82 -4.08 6.94 0.79
C ALA A 82 -3.46 5.58 0.39
N PHE A 83 -2.50 5.08 1.16
CA PHE A 83 -1.96 3.73 0.98
C PHE A 83 -3.01 2.65 1.31
N PHE A 84 -3.75 2.79 2.42
CA PHE A 84 -4.80 1.86 2.81
C PHE A 84 -6.00 1.88 1.86
N SER A 85 -6.36 3.02 1.28
CA SER A 85 -7.49 3.09 0.35
C SER A 85 -7.26 2.28 -0.93
N ILE A 86 -6.00 2.15 -1.39
CA ILE A 86 -5.64 1.27 -2.51
C ILE A 86 -5.95 -0.19 -2.16
N LEU A 87 -5.67 -0.60 -0.92
CA LEU A 87 -5.89 -1.97 -0.41
C LEU A 87 -7.31 -2.19 0.13
N LYS A 88 -8.16 -1.17 0.13
CA LYS A 88 -9.49 -1.17 0.75
C LYS A 88 -9.47 -1.50 2.26
N LEU A 89 -8.52 -0.90 2.97
CA LEU A 89 -8.30 -1.09 4.42
C LEU A 89 -8.71 0.13 5.26
N GLU A 90 -9.60 0.98 4.75
CA GLU A 90 -10.07 2.18 5.47
C GLU A 90 -10.76 1.85 6.80
N ASP A 91 -11.38 0.68 6.92
CA ASP A 91 -12.06 0.19 8.13
C ASP A 91 -11.11 -0.04 9.31
N VAL A 92 -9.81 -0.20 9.03
CA VAL A 92 -8.76 -0.29 10.06
C VAL A 92 -8.56 1.06 10.76
N ILE A 93 -8.82 2.18 10.07
CA ILE A 93 -8.57 3.54 10.55
C ILE A 93 -9.88 4.18 11.07
N VAL A 94 -10.99 3.95 10.37
CA VAL A 94 -12.34 4.42 10.72
C VAL A 94 -12.84 3.65 11.96
N PRO A 95 -13.43 4.29 12.98
CA PRO A 95 -14.19 5.55 12.95
C PRO A 95 -13.42 6.84 13.28
N ARG A 96 -12.08 6.79 13.46
CA ARG A 96 -11.32 7.97 13.90
C ARG A 96 -10.96 8.94 12.78
N GLY A 97 -11.31 8.59 11.54
CA GLY A 97 -10.97 9.37 10.36
C GLY A 97 -9.57 9.05 9.87
N TYR A 98 -8.64 9.99 9.97
CA TYR A 98 -7.23 9.77 9.66
C TYR A 98 -6.49 9.02 10.79
N PRO A 99 -5.36 8.34 10.48
CA PRO A 99 -4.50 7.72 11.47
C PRO A 99 -4.07 8.71 12.55
N ALA A 100 -4.04 8.26 13.80
CA ALA A 100 -3.60 9.09 14.91
C ALA A 100 -2.08 9.37 14.86
N TYR A 101 -1.65 10.33 15.66
CA TYR A 101 -0.24 10.66 15.80
C TYR A 101 0.60 9.42 16.11
N SER A 102 1.76 9.30 15.45
CA SER A 102 2.68 8.15 15.51
C SER A 102 2.15 6.81 14.97
N ALA A 103 1.01 6.81 14.29
CA ALA A 103 0.56 5.62 13.58
C ALA A 103 1.61 5.18 12.55
N ALA A 104 1.79 3.87 12.40
CA ALA A 104 2.77 3.28 11.49
C ALA A 104 2.22 2.05 10.79
N VAL A 105 2.66 1.84 9.55
CA VAL A 105 2.35 0.65 8.75
C VAL A 105 3.64 -0.09 8.49
N PHE A 106 3.66 -1.38 8.81
CA PHE A 106 4.79 -2.27 8.55
C PHE A 106 4.41 -3.21 7.42
N ILE A 107 5.23 -3.25 6.37
CA ILE A 107 5.03 -4.13 5.22
C ILE A 107 6.26 -5.03 5.12
N GLU A 108 6.04 -6.31 5.30
CA GLU A 108 7.08 -7.33 5.36
C GLU A 108 7.02 -8.19 4.10
N LEU A 109 8.16 -8.36 3.42
CA LEU A 109 8.33 -9.31 2.34
C LEU A 109 8.88 -10.63 2.89
N TRP A 110 8.19 -11.72 2.61
CA TRP A 110 8.51 -13.06 3.08
C TRP A 110 8.75 -14.00 1.89
N MET A 111 9.69 -14.93 2.04
CA MET A 111 9.85 -16.07 1.13
C MET A 111 9.45 -17.32 1.88
N ASN A 112 8.43 -18.05 1.39
CA ASN A 112 8.07 -19.33 1.97
C ASN A 112 9.01 -20.40 1.43
N THR A 113 9.72 -21.09 2.32
CA THR A 113 10.71 -22.11 1.96
C THR A 113 10.08 -23.43 1.52
N THR A 114 8.77 -23.62 1.74
CA THR A 114 8.06 -24.86 1.38
C THR A 114 7.62 -24.86 -0.09
N ASP A 115 7.08 -23.74 -0.58
CA ASP A 115 6.61 -23.58 -1.96
C ASP A 115 7.54 -22.70 -2.82
N ASN A 116 8.57 -22.12 -2.21
CA ASN A 116 9.51 -21.17 -2.81
C ASN A 116 8.81 -19.95 -3.44
N GLN A 117 7.69 -19.51 -2.85
CA GLN A 117 6.92 -18.36 -3.33
C GLN A 117 7.05 -17.14 -2.38
N PRO A 118 7.00 -15.91 -2.95
CA PRO A 118 7.02 -14.69 -2.17
C PRO A 118 5.62 -14.34 -1.64
N TYR A 119 5.58 -13.90 -0.40
CA TYR A 119 4.39 -13.44 0.32
C TYR A 119 4.64 -12.06 0.93
N PHE A 120 3.58 -11.34 1.25
CA PHE A 120 3.64 -10.12 2.04
C PHE A 120 2.76 -10.22 3.28
N LYS A 121 3.13 -9.45 4.30
CA LYS A 121 2.36 -9.23 5.52
C LYS A 121 2.34 -7.73 5.81
N ILE A 122 1.21 -7.23 6.26
CA ILE A 122 0.96 -5.85 6.64
C ILE A 122 0.51 -5.85 8.10
N ALA A 123 1.16 -5.02 8.91
CA ALA A 123 0.76 -4.77 10.28
C ALA A 123 0.60 -3.27 10.52
N TYR A 124 -0.27 -2.93 11.47
CA TYR A 124 -0.61 -1.56 11.79
C TYR A 124 -0.34 -1.29 13.27
N HIS A 125 0.26 -0.12 13.53
CA HIS A 125 0.45 0.49 14.83
C HIS A 125 -0.44 1.74 14.90
N PRO A 126 -1.37 1.84 15.87
CA PRO A 126 -2.44 2.82 15.79
C PRO A 126 -2.08 4.22 16.32
N ASN A 127 -1.26 4.36 17.38
CA ASN A 127 -0.98 5.66 18.03
C ASN A 127 0.11 5.56 19.12
N ASP A 128 0.41 6.68 19.78
CA ASP A 128 1.43 6.85 20.81
C ASP A 128 1.04 6.33 22.20
N VAL A 129 -0.21 5.86 22.36
CA VAL A 129 -0.74 5.31 23.62
C VAL A 129 -0.84 3.79 23.56
N ASP A 130 -1.36 3.25 22.45
CA ASP A 130 -1.46 1.83 22.18
C ASP A 130 -0.29 1.35 21.31
N ASN A 131 0.71 0.79 21.99
CA ASN A 131 1.93 0.27 21.37
C ASN A 131 1.75 -1.10 20.69
N THR A 132 0.52 -1.61 20.58
CA THR A 132 0.26 -2.90 19.95
C THR A 132 0.41 -2.81 18.44
N VAL A 133 1.19 -3.71 17.87
CA VAL A 133 1.30 -3.90 16.42
C VAL A 133 0.53 -5.15 16.04
N TYR A 134 -0.50 -5.02 15.21
CA TYR A 134 -1.35 -6.15 14.82
C TYR A 134 -1.43 -6.33 13.30
N PRO A 135 -1.53 -7.57 12.81
CA PRO A 135 -1.65 -7.85 11.38
C PRO A 135 -3.00 -7.35 10.84
N VAL A 136 -2.99 -6.81 9.63
CA VAL A 136 -4.19 -6.34 8.92
C VAL A 136 -4.34 -6.96 7.52
N THR A 137 -3.36 -7.74 7.06
CA THR A 137 -3.39 -8.41 5.74
C THR A 137 -4.64 -9.25 5.53
N GLN A 138 -5.12 -9.93 6.56
CA GLN A 138 -6.29 -10.79 6.50
C GLN A 138 -7.60 -10.04 6.18
N ARG A 139 -7.60 -8.70 6.30
CA ARG A 139 -8.73 -7.84 5.91
C ARG A 139 -8.76 -7.51 4.43
N ILE A 140 -7.70 -7.80 3.68
CA ILE A 140 -7.70 -7.70 2.22
C ILE A 140 -8.47 -8.91 1.68
N ASP A 141 -9.57 -8.66 0.95
CA ASP A 141 -10.46 -9.71 0.44
C ASP A 141 -9.70 -10.79 -0.36
N GLU A 142 -8.80 -10.38 -1.25
CA GLU A 142 -8.01 -11.28 -2.09
C GLU A 142 -7.04 -12.16 -1.29
N CYS A 143 -6.72 -11.78 -0.05
CA CYS A 143 -5.90 -12.56 0.88
C CYS A 143 -6.67 -13.65 1.63
N LYS A 144 -8.01 -13.71 1.48
CA LYS A 144 -8.88 -14.80 1.98
C LYS A 144 -8.68 -15.10 3.46
N GLY A 145 -8.55 -14.05 4.28
CA GLY A 145 -8.38 -14.17 5.73
C GLY A 145 -6.98 -14.64 6.19
N LYS A 146 -6.00 -14.78 5.30
CA LYS A 146 -4.63 -15.19 5.65
C LYS A 146 -3.79 -13.99 6.11
N ILE A 147 -2.94 -14.20 7.11
CA ILE A 147 -1.97 -13.21 7.60
C ILE A 147 -0.82 -13.00 6.61
N TYR A 148 -0.41 -14.06 5.90
CA TYR A 148 0.56 -14.01 4.82
C TYR A 148 -0.18 -14.17 3.50
N CYS A 149 -0.04 -13.18 2.63
CA CYS A 149 -0.76 -13.11 1.36
C CYS A 149 0.22 -13.19 0.20
N GLU A 150 -0.16 -13.86 -0.89
CA GLU A 150 0.72 -14.01 -2.05
C GLU A 150 1.12 -12.64 -2.60
N LEU A 151 2.40 -12.44 -2.90
CA LEU A 151 2.89 -11.15 -3.40
C LEU A 151 2.22 -10.74 -4.73
N ALA A 152 1.69 -11.70 -5.49
CA ALA A 152 0.89 -11.44 -6.69
C ALA A 152 -0.29 -10.49 -6.41
N VAL A 153 -0.97 -10.65 -5.27
CA VAL A 153 -2.08 -9.76 -4.87
C VAL A 153 -1.58 -8.32 -4.71
N PHE A 154 -0.45 -8.11 -4.03
CA PHE A 154 0.14 -6.78 -3.89
C PHE A 154 0.53 -6.18 -5.26
N ARG A 155 1.10 -7.00 -6.14
CA ARG A 155 1.47 -6.58 -7.50
C ARG A 155 0.25 -6.16 -8.33
N ASP A 156 -0.88 -6.85 -8.18
CA ASP A 156 -2.12 -6.52 -8.88
C ASP A 156 -2.67 -5.17 -8.41
N TYR A 157 -2.64 -4.90 -7.10
CA TYR A 157 -2.98 -3.58 -6.56
C TYR A 157 -2.02 -2.49 -7.06
N ALA A 158 -0.72 -2.76 -7.09
CA ALA A 158 0.27 -1.82 -7.61
C ALA A 158 0.04 -1.49 -9.09
N ALA A 159 -0.26 -2.50 -9.91
CA ALA A 159 -0.56 -2.32 -11.32
C ALA A 159 -1.81 -1.46 -11.55
N LYS A 160 -2.87 -1.66 -10.75
CA LYS A 160 -4.10 -0.84 -10.81
C LYS A 160 -3.86 0.62 -10.36
N ALA A 161 -3.00 0.81 -9.36
CA ALA A 161 -2.69 2.12 -8.79
C ALA A 161 -1.56 2.87 -9.54
N LYS A 162 -1.02 2.30 -10.62
CA LYS A 162 -0.02 2.96 -11.45
C LYS A 162 -0.71 3.96 -12.40
N PRO A 163 -0.17 5.18 -12.59
CA PRO A 163 -0.66 6.09 -13.63
C PRO A 163 -0.58 5.45 -15.03
N ASP A 164 -1.62 5.66 -15.85
CA ASP A 164 -1.76 4.98 -17.15
C ASP A 164 -0.75 5.47 -18.20
N GLN A 165 -0.22 6.69 -18.04
CA GLN A 165 0.75 7.29 -18.93
C GLN A 165 2.05 7.62 -18.20
N THR A 166 3.17 7.41 -18.88
CA THR A 166 4.48 7.87 -18.40
C THR A 166 4.62 9.37 -18.65
N MET A 167 5.35 10.05 -17.78
CA MET A 167 5.61 11.50 -17.89
C MET A 167 6.17 11.88 -19.27
N ASP A 168 6.99 11.03 -19.87
CA ASP A 168 7.63 11.26 -21.17
C ASP A 168 6.63 11.43 -22.33
N LYS A 169 5.39 10.95 -22.18
CA LYS A 169 4.32 11.10 -23.17
C LYS A 169 3.45 12.34 -22.97
N LEU A 170 3.62 13.03 -21.85
CA LEU A 170 2.86 14.23 -21.47
C LEU A 170 3.69 15.52 -21.59
N SER A 171 4.98 15.40 -21.92
CA SER A 171 5.85 16.51 -22.28
C SER A 171 5.35 17.13 -23.60
N VAL A 172 4.53 18.18 -23.51
CA VAL A 172 4.20 19.08 -24.61
C VAL A 172 5.36 20.04 -24.84
#